data_AF-A0A136IP49-F1
#
_entry.id   AF-A0A136IP49-F1
#
_cell.length_a   1.000
_cell.length_b   1.000
_cell.length_c   1.000
_cell.angle_alpha   90.00
_cell.angle_beta   90.00
_cell.angle_gamma   90.00
#
_symmetry.space_group_name_H-M   'P 1'
#
loop_
_entity.id
_entity.type
_entity.pdbx_description
1 polymer ?
#
loop_
_entity_poly.entity_id
_entity_poly.type
_entity_poly.pdbx_seq_one_letter_code
_entity_poly.pdbx_strand_id
1 'polypeptide(L)'
;MREDKALARVYLKARETKPASMSDTAFNTQFWSTRINVLRSYAIQSSQKKGPYNVLAQLKPDLVSSTDPNDANKMKLKMNTEQLQRIFIQHPLVKRIYNENVPPLNDYEFFSKFFLSKLYKQLRGERLSGMEEIQKIFDKYDAKDDVSAFSNKSLAEHMPQIINLEGNEENQGGFKSGNRKDVEMRPRGRREVPIIATLNAVSERLLRETVPLDSTAESTLPDYDTYHEISLRDLAGSTEESRIALNIKEQSRFFGNSSENKAATNEVFARQQPVKVLKDTRVELDRLKSDGAGGIALHDSLGIDDDMDSDDEAEKPPHVGSRASRKKAQTQMLESIVQRRAHLYGHNMDETTPMGLPEDVAASCTLTHATTMEFLNQFWNAFLSGDPDRATELGYLADSLNRSKERIEAVAVEAEKARDAEIKKKKEEIRAYFEKTGRKRTFNFKSVRGGRAAVHKLMGPVSSSLDRALADYKRALEAEGIQASTEL
;
A
#
# COMPACT_ATOMS: atom_id res chain seq x y z
N MET A 1 -10.40 1.43 -12.20
CA MET A 1 -10.46 1.28 -13.67
C MET A 1 -10.21 2.58 -14.43
N ARG A 2 -10.86 3.71 -14.09
CA ARG A 2 -10.54 5.00 -14.75
C ARG A 2 -9.18 5.53 -14.34
N GLU A 3 -8.87 5.47 -13.05
CA GLU A 3 -7.57 5.89 -12.49
C GLU A 3 -6.49 4.83 -12.73
N ASP A 4 -6.77 3.58 -12.37
CA ASP A 4 -5.87 2.45 -12.63
C ASP A 4 -6.11 1.79 -13.99
N LYS A 5 -5.24 2.12 -14.96
CA LYS A 5 -5.23 1.57 -16.32
C LYS A 5 -4.71 0.12 -16.37
N ALA A 6 -3.86 -0.30 -15.44
CA ALA A 6 -3.33 -1.66 -15.42
C ALA A 6 -4.44 -2.65 -15.04
N LEU A 7 -5.21 -2.33 -13.99
CA LEU A 7 -6.39 -3.10 -13.61
C LEU A 7 -7.43 -3.18 -14.74
N ALA A 8 -7.63 -2.07 -15.47
CA ALA A 8 -8.54 -2.06 -16.62
C ALA A 8 -8.07 -3.03 -17.73
N ARG A 9 -6.76 -3.07 -18.04
CA ARG A 9 -6.19 -4.02 -19.01
C ARG A 9 -6.35 -5.48 -18.55
N VAL A 10 -6.10 -5.75 -17.27
CA VAL A 10 -6.26 -7.09 -16.68
C VAL A 10 -7.72 -7.53 -16.79
N TYR A 11 -8.67 -6.67 -16.42
CA TYR A 11 -10.10 -6.95 -16.52
C TYR A 11 -10.53 -7.27 -17.95
N LEU A 12 -10.15 -6.45 -18.92
CA LEU A 12 -10.50 -6.65 -20.32
C LEU A 12 -9.93 -7.97 -20.86
N LYS A 13 -8.64 -8.26 -20.62
CA LYS A 13 -8.03 -9.52 -21.07
C LYS A 13 -8.60 -10.73 -20.35
N ALA A 14 -8.89 -10.64 -19.06
CA ALA A 14 -9.52 -11.73 -18.32
C ALA A 14 -10.94 -12.00 -18.84
N ARG A 15 -11.70 -10.95 -19.16
CA ARG A 15 -13.03 -11.07 -19.79
C ARG A 15 -12.96 -11.70 -21.18
N GLU A 16 -11.96 -11.35 -21.99
CA GLU A 16 -11.75 -11.97 -23.31
C GLU A 16 -11.36 -13.46 -23.22
N THR A 17 -10.66 -13.84 -22.15
CA THR A 17 -10.09 -15.19 -21.99
C THR A 17 -10.92 -16.12 -21.10
N LYS A 18 -12.11 -15.67 -20.68
CA LYS A 18 -13.03 -16.48 -19.88
C LYS A 18 -13.52 -17.72 -20.66
N PRO A 19 -13.86 -18.82 -19.98
CA PRO A 19 -14.49 -19.97 -20.63
C PRO A 19 -15.90 -19.62 -21.13
N ALA A 20 -16.32 -20.22 -22.25
CA ALA A 20 -17.63 -19.95 -22.86
C ALA A 20 -18.80 -20.39 -21.95
N SER A 21 -18.53 -21.34 -21.06
CA SER A 21 -19.45 -21.82 -20.03
C SER A 21 -19.68 -20.82 -18.89
N MET A 22 -18.81 -19.82 -18.70
CA MET A 22 -18.96 -18.81 -17.64
C MET A 22 -19.66 -17.55 -18.18
N SER A 23 -20.75 -17.16 -17.53
CA SER A 23 -21.48 -15.93 -17.85
C SER A 23 -20.67 -14.67 -17.49
N ASP A 24 -20.93 -13.56 -18.18
CA ASP A 24 -20.28 -12.26 -17.87
C ASP A 24 -20.60 -11.79 -16.45
N THR A 25 -21.80 -12.08 -15.95
CA THR A 25 -22.22 -11.70 -14.60
C THR A 25 -21.45 -12.47 -13.54
N ALA A 26 -21.32 -13.80 -13.70
CA ALA A 26 -20.53 -14.64 -12.80
C ALA A 26 -19.04 -14.25 -12.84
N PHE A 27 -18.49 -13.95 -14.02
CA PHE A 27 -17.12 -13.46 -14.11
C PHE A 27 -16.92 -12.15 -13.35
N ASN A 28 -17.86 -11.20 -13.49
CA ASN A 28 -17.76 -9.90 -12.82
C ASN A 28 -17.85 -10.01 -11.29
N THR A 29 -18.74 -10.85 -10.77
CA THR A 29 -18.86 -11.06 -9.32
C THR A 29 -17.58 -11.67 -8.76
N GLN A 30 -17.02 -12.68 -9.43
CA GLN A 30 -15.77 -13.33 -9.03
C GLN A 30 -14.54 -12.41 -9.18
N PHE A 31 -14.51 -11.56 -10.20
CA PHE A 31 -13.42 -10.60 -10.41
C PHE A 31 -13.37 -9.53 -9.30
N TRP A 32 -14.54 -9.05 -8.85
CA TRP A 32 -14.62 -8.03 -7.81
C TRP A 32 -14.58 -8.60 -6.39
N SER A 33 -15.01 -9.85 -6.17
CA SER A 33 -14.92 -10.51 -4.87
C SER A 33 -13.47 -10.66 -4.41
N THR A 34 -12.54 -10.95 -5.32
CA THR A 34 -11.11 -11.03 -4.98
C THR A 34 -10.47 -9.66 -4.69
N ARG A 35 -11.13 -8.56 -5.08
CA ARG A 35 -10.59 -7.19 -5.03
C ARG A 35 -11.36 -6.26 -4.11
N ILE A 36 -12.12 -6.82 -3.17
CA ILE A 36 -12.88 -6.03 -2.19
C ILE A 36 -11.95 -5.11 -1.39
N ASN A 37 -10.72 -5.54 -1.10
CA ASN A 37 -9.71 -4.71 -0.45
C ASN A 37 -9.38 -3.43 -1.25
N VAL A 38 -9.18 -3.54 -2.57
CA VAL A 38 -8.89 -2.41 -3.45
C VAL A 38 -10.11 -1.48 -3.57
N LEU A 39 -11.32 -2.05 -3.63
CA LEU A 39 -12.54 -1.25 -3.65
C LEU A 39 -12.76 -0.52 -2.32
N ARG A 40 -12.49 -1.16 -1.18
CA ARG A 40 -12.55 -0.52 0.14
C ARG A 40 -11.50 0.57 0.27
N SER A 41 -10.26 0.32 -0.12
CA SER A 41 -9.22 1.35 -0.08
C SER A 41 -9.57 2.54 -0.98
N TYR A 42 -10.13 2.29 -2.17
CA TYR A 42 -10.61 3.34 -3.05
C TYR A 42 -11.79 4.11 -2.45
N ALA A 43 -12.76 3.41 -1.85
CA ALA A 43 -13.88 4.05 -1.17
C ALA A 43 -13.39 4.94 -0.02
N ILE A 44 -12.44 4.47 0.78
CA ILE A 44 -11.80 5.25 1.85
C ILE A 44 -11.10 6.48 1.27
N GLN A 45 -10.26 6.30 0.24
CA GLN A 45 -9.53 7.39 -0.40
C GLN A 45 -10.47 8.43 -1.04
N SER A 46 -11.53 7.99 -1.72
CA SER A 46 -12.53 8.87 -2.33
C SER A 46 -13.37 9.59 -1.27
N SER A 47 -13.61 8.95 -0.13
CA SER A 47 -14.29 9.57 1.01
C SER A 47 -13.39 10.50 1.83
N GLN A 48 -12.07 10.44 1.63
CA GLN A 48 -11.11 11.27 2.34
C GLN A 48 -11.21 12.72 1.87
N LYS A 49 -11.90 13.55 2.65
CA LYS A 49 -11.99 14.99 2.40
C LYS A 49 -10.82 15.70 3.09
N LYS A 50 -10.34 16.79 2.47
CA LYS A 50 -9.42 17.71 3.15
C LYS A 50 -10.12 18.27 4.39
N GLY A 51 -9.44 18.21 5.53
CA GLY A 51 -9.94 18.73 6.80
C GLY A 51 -10.49 20.15 6.68
N PRO A 52 -11.48 20.51 7.51
CA PRO A 52 -12.00 21.85 7.54
C PRO A 52 -10.91 22.80 8.05
N TYR A 53 -10.82 23.96 7.42
CA TYR A 53 -9.86 25.02 7.77
C TYR A 53 -10.56 26.36 7.60
N ASN A 54 -10.13 27.39 8.33
CA ASN A 54 -10.72 28.73 8.19
C ASN A 54 -10.47 29.32 6.79
N VAL A 55 -11.52 29.37 5.97
CA VAL A 55 -11.42 29.80 4.56
C VAL A 55 -11.21 31.30 4.45
N LEU A 56 -11.91 32.10 5.27
CA LEU A 56 -11.80 33.56 5.24
C LEU A 56 -10.40 34.07 5.62
N ALA A 57 -9.65 33.30 6.41
CA ALA A 57 -8.27 33.62 6.75
C ALA A 57 -7.27 33.35 5.60
N GLN A 58 -7.55 32.37 4.74
CA GLN A 58 -6.69 32.00 3.61
C GLN A 58 -6.96 32.82 2.36
N LEU A 59 -8.23 33.20 2.14
CA LEU A 59 -8.61 34.07 1.04
C LEU A 59 -8.11 35.49 1.32
N LYS A 60 -6.92 35.80 0.80
CA LYS A 60 -6.43 37.17 0.75
C LYS A 60 -6.99 37.84 -0.50
N PRO A 61 -7.74 38.95 -0.35
CA PRO A 61 -8.16 39.74 -1.50
C PRO A 61 -6.95 40.32 -2.24
N ASP A 62 -6.75 39.92 -3.50
CA ASP A 62 -5.75 40.55 -4.37
C ASP A 62 -6.32 41.84 -4.95
N LEU A 63 -5.93 42.96 -4.34
CA LEU A 63 -6.23 44.30 -4.82
C LEU A 63 -5.35 44.58 -6.04
N VAL A 64 -5.93 44.49 -7.25
CA VAL A 64 -5.29 45.02 -8.45
C VAL A 64 -5.60 46.52 -8.48
N SER A 65 -4.58 47.36 -8.28
CA SER A 65 -4.71 48.80 -8.48
C SER A 65 -5.05 49.06 -9.94
N SER A 66 -6.17 49.72 -10.20
CA SER A 66 -6.50 50.20 -11.54
C SER A 66 -5.53 51.35 -11.88
N THR A 67 -4.96 51.35 -13.09
CA THR A 67 -4.05 52.39 -13.56
C THR A 67 -4.80 53.70 -13.91
N ASP A 68 -6.13 53.67 -13.98
CA ASP A 68 -6.96 54.82 -14.34
C ASP A 68 -7.53 55.55 -13.10
N PRO A 69 -7.35 56.89 -12.98
CA PRO A 69 -7.73 57.67 -11.79
C PRO A 69 -9.25 57.83 -11.54
N ASN A 70 -10.10 57.33 -12.45
CA ASN A 70 -11.57 57.39 -12.34
C ASN A 70 -12.24 56.02 -12.13
N ASP A 71 -11.46 54.93 -12.15
CA ASP A 71 -11.98 53.57 -12.00
C ASP A 71 -11.59 53.02 -10.63
N ALA A 72 -12.58 52.67 -9.80
CA ALA A 72 -12.34 52.06 -8.49
C ALA A 72 -11.51 50.78 -8.63
N ASN A 73 -10.60 50.53 -7.68
CA ASN A 73 -9.76 49.33 -7.64
C ASN A 73 -10.60 48.06 -7.78
N LYS A 74 -10.52 47.39 -8.93
CA LYS A 74 -11.27 46.15 -9.22
C LYS A 74 -10.52 44.96 -8.62
N MET A 75 -11.07 44.43 -7.53
CA MET A 75 -10.58 43.21 -6.86
C MET A 75 -10.73 41.99 -7.78
N LYS A 76 -9.64 41.31 -8.15
CA LYS A 76 -9.73 40.05 -8.90
C LYS A 76 -9.78 38.87 -7.93
N LEU A 77 -10.96 38.29 -7.76
CA LEU A 77 -11.13 37.10 -6.92
C LEU A 77 -11.00 35.82 -7.75
N LYS A 78 -9.98 35.01 -7.49
CA LYS A 78 -9.90 33.62 -7.96
C LYS A 78 -10.46 32.69 -6.87
N MET A 79 -11.78 32.52 -6.82
CA MET A 79 -12.43 31.64 -5.83
C MET A 79 -12.97 30.37 -6.48
N ASN A 80 -12.71 29.22 -5.84
CA ASN A 80 -13.25 27.92 -6.25
C ASN A 80 -14.66 27.71 -5.67
N THR A 81 -15.50 26.90 -6.34
CA THR A 81 -16.85 26.53 -5.88
C THR A 81 -16.82 25.78 -4.53
N GLU A 82 -15.78 24.98 -4.29
CA GLU A 82 -15.57 24.32 -2.99
C GLU A 82 -15.30 25.33 -1.87
N GLN A 83 -14.57 26.41 -2.15
CA GLN A 83 -14.29 27.46 -1.16
C GLN A 83 -15.57 28.21 -0.81
N LEU A 84 -16.43 28.48 -1.80
CA LEU A 84 -17.76 29.04 -1.60
C LEU A 84 -18.63 28.20 -0.67
N GLN A 85 -18.72 26.89 -0.96
CA GLN A 85 -19.48 25.97 -0.12
C GLN A 85 -18.94 25.94 1.31
N ARG A 86 -17.62 25.97 1.49
CA ARG A 86 -17.00 26.06 2.81
C ARG A 86 -17.32 27.37 3.54
N ILE A 87 -17.35 28.52 2.84
CA ILE A 87 -17.77 29.80 3.45
C ILE A 87 -19.21 29.70 3.95
N PHE A 88 -20.13 29.12 3.16
CA PHE A 88 -21.51 28.93 3.59
C PHE A 88 -21.65 27.93 4.73
N ILE A 89 -20.81 26.89 4.74
CA ILE A 89 -20.73 25.92 5.83
C ILE A 89 -20.10 26.56 7.07
N GLN A 90 -19.23 27.57 6.98
CA GLN A 90 -18.62 28.22 8.16
C GLN A 90 -19.46 29.36 8.71
N HIS A 91 -20.08 30.15 7.82
CA HIS A 91 -20.84 31.35 8.13
C HIS A 91 -22.23 31.31 7.49
N PRO A 92 -23.23 30.71 8.15
CA PRO A 92 -24.61 30.62 7.65
C PRO A 92 -25.28 31.99 7.50
N LEU A 93 -24.83 33.01 8.24
CA LEU A 93 -25.24 34.39 7.96
C LEU A 93 -24.92 34.79 6.52
N VAL A 94 -23.71 34.50 6.04
CA VAL A 94 -23.32 34.81 4.65
C VAL A 94 -24.22 34.08 3.66
N LYS A 95 -24.61 32.82 3.96
CA LYS A 95 -25.57 32.06 3.15
C LYS A 95 -26.96 32.71 3.13
N ARG A 96 -27.44 33.24 4.26
CA ARG A 96 -28.73 33.96 4.34
C ARG A 96 -28.69 35.24 3.51
N ILE A 97 -27.66 36.06 3.71
CA ILE A 97 -27.47 37.32 2.98
C ILE A 97 -27.32 37.05 1.47
N TYR A 98 -26.64 35.97 1.10
CA TYR A 98 -26.52 35.53 -0.29
C TYR A 98 -27.88 35.16 -0.88
N ASN A 99 -28.67 34.33 -0.21
CA ASN A 99 -30.00 33.91 -0.67
C ASN A 99 -30.99 35.08 -0.80
N GLU A 100 -30.84 36.13 0.01
CA GLU A 100 -31.71 37.31 -0.02
C GLU A 100 -31.33 38.30 -1.14
N ASN A 101 -30.05 38.36 -1.52
CA ASN A 101 -29.52 39.39 -2.43
C ASN A 101 -29.06 38.87 -3.80
N VAL A 102 -28.98 37.55 -4.00
CA VAL A 102 -28.69 36.89 -5.28
C VAL A 102 -29.94 36.07 -5.64
N PRO A 103 -30.56 36.24 -6.84
CA PRO A 103 -30.00 36.76 -8.10
C PRO A 103 -29.93 38.27 -8.40
N PRO A 104 -30.53 39.21 -7.62
CA PRO A 104 -30.45 40.65 -7.94
C PRO A 104 -29.03 41.18 -8.16
N LEU A 105 -28.03 40.60 -7.49
CA LEU A 105 -26.61 40.81 -7.72
C LEU A 105 -25.97 39.55 -8.32
N ASN A 106 -24.95 39.73 -9.16
CA ASN A 106 -24.10 38.63 -9.63
C ASN A 106 -23.20 38.11 -8.50
N ASP A 107 -22.89 36.82 -8.47
CA ASP A 107 -22.03 36.17 -7.46
C ASP A 107 -20.70 36.92 -7.29
N TYR A 108 -20.06 37.30 -8.39
CA TYR A 108 -18.81 38.06 -8.36
C TYR A 108 -18.96 39.44 -7.72
N GLU A 109 -20.07 40.13 -8.01
CA GLU A 109 -20.34 41.47 -7.47
C GLU A 109 -20.69 41.39 -5.99
N PHE A 110 -21.43 40.35 -5.57
CA PHE A 110 -21.73 40.08 -4.18
C PHE A 110 -20.46 39.85 -3.37
N PHE A 111 -19.59 38.94 -3.81
CA PHE A 111 -18.38 38.59 -3.06
C PHE A 111 -17.35 39.72 -3.07
N SER A 112 -17.21 40.49 -4.15
CA SER A 112 -16.32 41.66 -4.16
C SER A 112 -16.75 42.73 -3.14
N LYS A 113 -18.06 43.02 -3.04
CA LYS A 113 -18.60 43.91 -2.01
C LYS A 113 -18.49 43.31 -0.60
N PHE A 114 -18.65 42.00 -0.45
CA PHE A 114 -18.50 41.30 0.82
C PHE A 114 -17.06 41.41 1.38
N PHE A 115 -16.03 41.18 0.57
CA PHE A 115 -14.63 41.26 1.04
C PHE A 115 -14.18 42.67 1.43
N LEU A 116 -14.82 43.71 0.88
CA LEU A 116 -14.59 45.10 1.28
C LEU A 116 -15.39 45.51 2.53
N SER A 117 -16.42 44.74 2.88
CA SER A 117 -17.34 45.07 3.96
C SER A 117 -16.71 44.96 5.35
N LYS A 118 -17.30 45.72 6.28
CA LYS A 118 -17.06 45.60 7.72
C LYS A 118 -17.33 44.19 8.24
N LEU A 119 -18.35 43.53 7.71
CA LEU A 119 -18.78 42.19 8.12
C LEU A 119 -17.68 41.15 7.85
N TYR A 120 -17.01 41.19 6.70
CA TYR A 120 -15.89 40.28 6.41
C TYR A 120 -14.76 40.41 7.44
N LYS A 121 -14.38 41.64 7.80
CA LYS A 121 -13.33 41.88 8.80
C LYS A 121 -13.75 41.44 10.20
N GLN A 122 -15.02 41.60 10.57
CA GLN A 122 -15.56 41.09 11.83
C GLN A 122 -15.58 39.55 11.88
N LEU A 123 -15.99 38.90 10.80
CA LEU A 123 -16.03 37.43 10.69
C LEU A 123 -14.61 36.83 10.65
N ARG A 124 -13.64 37.55 10.06
CA ARG A 124 -12.22 37.17 10.05
C ARG A 124 -11.52 37.44 11.40
N GLY A 125 -12.12 38.27 12.25
CA GLY A 125 -11.54 38.68 13.53
C GLY A 125 -10.45 39.75 13.42
N GLU A 126 -10.46 40.54 12.34
CA GLU A 126 -9.57 41.69 12.19
C GLU A 126 -10.11 42.90 12.96
N ARG A 127 -9.20 43.72 13.50
CA ARG A 127 -9.58 44.98 14.14
C ARG A 127 -10.08 45.94 13.08
N LEU A 128 -11.29 46.45 13.30
CA LEU A 128 -11.91 47.44 12.43
C LEU A 128 -11.12 48.75 12.47
N SER A 129 -10.70 49.23 11.30
CA SER A 129 -9.90 50.47 11.20
C SER A 129 -10.77 51.74 11.17
N GLY A 130 -12.08 51.59 10.90
CA GLY A 130 -13.03 52.72 10.83
C GLY A 130 -12.98 53.50 9.50
N MET A 131 -12.01 53.19 8.63
CA MET A 131 -11.86 53.73 7.26
C MET A 131 -12.51 52.81 6.20
N GLU A 132 -13.53 52.06 6.56
CA GLU A 132 -14.17 51.07 5.69
C GLU A 132 -15.32 51.68 4.90
N GLU A 133 -15.49 51.24 3.65
CA GLU A 133 -16.63 51.64 2.84
C GLU A 133 -17.92 51.09 3.44
N ILE A 134 -18.87 51.99 3.71
CA ILE A 134 -20.20 51.65 4.24
C ILE A 134 -20.98 50.95 3.13
N GLN A 135 -21.17 49.64 3.27
CA GLN A 135 -21.93 48.82 2.34
C GLN A 135 -23.32 48.56 2.92
N LYS A 136 -24.33 49.27 2.39
CA LYS A 136 -25.73 49.24 2.88
C LYS A 136 -26.36 47.84 2.99
N ILE A 137 -25.84 46.87 2.23
CA ILE A 137 -26.33 45.48 2.24
C ILE A 137 -25.79 44.73 3.46
N PHE A 138 -24.50 44.86 3.75
CA PHE A 138 -23.81 44.07 4.77
C PHE A 138 -23.82 44.72 6.15
N ASP A 139 -23.92 46.06 6.24
CA ASP A 139 -23.91 46.78 7.52
C ASP A 139 -25.19 46.61 8.35
N LYS A 140 -26.26 46.04 7.76
CA LYS A 140 -27.49 45.70 8.47
C LYS A 140 -27.33 44.52 9.41
N TYR A 141 -26.36 43.64 9.14
CA TYR A 141 -26.17 42.39 9.86
C TYR A 141 -24.95 42.51 10.79
N ASP A 142 -25.08 42.04 12.04
CA ASP A 142 -23.96 41.97 12.98
C ASP A 142 -23.42 40.53 13.02
N ALA A 143 -22.10 40.38 13.19
CA ALA A 143 -21.46 39.08 13.28
C ALA A 143 -21.94 38.25 14.51
N LYS A 144 -22.56 38.91 15.49
CA LYS A 144 -23.14 38.27 16.69
C LYS A 144 -24.35 37.39 16.40
N ASP A 145 -25.07 37.64 15.32
CA ASP A 145 -26.21 36.82 14.92
C ASP A 145 -25.76 35.42 14.46
N ASP A 146 -24.51 35.29 14.01
CA ASP A 146 -23.87 34.01 13.66
C ASP A 146 -23.45 33.26 14.94
N VAL A 147 -22.89 34.02 15.90
CA VAL A 147 -22.32 33.49 17.14
C VAL A 147 -23.38 33.03 18.12
N SER A 148 -24.43 33.83 18.35
CA SER A 148 -25.47 33.55 19.35
C SER A 148 -26.30 32.29 19.02
N ALA A 149 -26.56 32.04 17.74
CA ALA A 149 -27.32 30.88 17.31
C ALA A 149 -26.58 29.54 17.52
N PHE A 150 -25.25 29.56 17.57
CA PHE A 150 -24.40 28.37 17.67
C PHE A 150 -23.85 28.16 19.08
N SER A 151 -23.31 29.22 19.71
CA SER A 151 -22.72 29.17 21.06
C SER A 151 -23.70 28.74 22.15
N ASN A 152 -24.97 29.13 22.04
CA ASN A 152 -25.99 28.76 23.03
C ASN A 152 -26.33 27.26 22.99
N LYS A 153 -26.12 26.58 21.85
CA LYS A 153 -26.35 25.14 21.74
C LYS A 153 -25.16 24.33 22.26
N SER A 154 -23.93 24.84 22.11
CA SER A 154 -22.70 24.14 22.49
C SER A 154 -22.32 24.29 23.94
N LEU A 155 -22.47 25.49 24.51
CA LEU A 155 -22.27 25.72 25.95
C LEU A 155 -23.22 24.88 26.81
N ALA A 156 -24.38 24.50 26.25
CA ALA A 156 -25.37 23.66 26.93
C ALA A 156 -25.01 22.16 26.93
N GLU A 157 -24.13 21.69 26.04
CA GLU A 157 -23.94 20.25 25.82
C GLU A 157 -22.78 19.62 26.62
N HIS A 158 -21.75 20.37 27.05
CA HIS A 158 -20.55 19.72 27.61
C HIS A 158 -19.69 20.58 28.57
N MET A 159 -20.26 21.50 29.34
CA MET A 159 -19.49 22.11 30.42
C MET A 159 -19.72 21.34 31.73
N PRO A 160 -18.75 20.55 32.22
CA PRO A 160 -18.86 19.93 33.54
C PRO A 160 -18.99 21.03 34.60
N GLN A 161 -20.11 21.02 35.33
CA GLN A 161 -20.42 22.01 36.37
C GLN A 161 -19.50 21.92 37.60
N ILE A 162 -18.62 20.92 37.64
CA ILE A 162 -17.72 20.64 38.76
C ILE A 162 -16.66 21.75 38.92
N ILE A 163 -16.25 22.41 37.82
CA ILE A 163 -15.34 23.57 37.86
C ILE A 163 -16.09 24.82 37.39
N ASN A 164 -17.12 25.21 38.14
CA ASN A 164 -17.83 26.45 37.88
C ASN A 164 -17.06 27.66 38.47
N LEU A 165 -16.19 28.25 37.66
CA LEU A 165 -15.43 29.45 38.03
C LEU A 165 -16.34 30.66 38.32
N GLU A 166 -17.47 30.79 37.62
CA GLU A 166 -18.44 31.88 37.81
C GLU A 166 -19.17 31.71 39.15
N GLY A 167 -19.61 30.49 39.48
CA GLY A 167 -20.19 30.17 40.78
C GLY A 167 -19.18 30.34 41.94
N ASN A 168 -17.90 30.05 41.70
CA ASN A 168 -16.84 30.35 42.67
C ASN A 168 -16.60 31.86 42.83
N GLU A 169 -16.68 32.63 41.74
CA GLU A 169 -16.55 34.10 41.77
C GLU A 169 -17.73 34.77 42.52
N GLU A 170 -18.95 34.24 42.38
CA GLU A 170 -20.14 34.65 43.13
C GLU A 170 -20.01 34.32 44.63
N ASN A 171 -19.49 33.14 44.97
CA ASN A 171 -19.36 32.67 46.35
C ASN A 171 -18.19 33.31 47.12
N GLN A 172 -16.99 33.36 46.53
CA GLN A 172 -15.76 33.83 47.20
C GLN A 172 -15.41 35.30 46.93
N GLY A 173 -16.22 35.99 46.12
CA GLY A 173 -16.36 37.45 46.24
C GLY A 173 -15.54 38.28 45.27
N GLY A 174 -15.82 38.17 43.97
CA GLY A 174 -15.55 39.26 43.02
C GLY A 174 -16.53 40.42 43.19
N PHE A 175 -17.79 40.14 43.51
CA PHE A 175 -18.84 41.15 43.72
C PHE A 175 -19.00 41.60 45.19
N LYS A 176 -18.80 40.68 46.15
CA LYS A 176 -18.90 40.97 47.60
C LYS A 176 -17.74 41.80 48.15
N SER A 177 -16.54 41.68 47.57
CA SER A 177 -15.34 42.41 48.03
C SER A 177 -15.20 43.83 47.44
N GLY A 178 -16.11 44.25 46.57
CA GLY A 178 -16.11 45.59 45.95
C GLY A 178 -14.98 45.85 44.94
N ASN A 179 -14.01 44.93 44.81
CA ASN A 179 -12.90 45.06 43.88
C ASN A 179 -13.34 44.64 42.48
N ARG A 180 -13.47 45.62 41.59
CA ARG A 180 -13.64 45.34 40.15
C ARG A 180 -12.34 44.74 39.61
N LYS A 181 -12.45 43.82 38.64
CA LYS A 181 -11.32 43.31 37.87
C LYS A 181 -10.49 44.48 37.31
N ASP A 182 -9.16 44.35 37.33
CA ASP A 182 -8.23 45.37 36.84
C ASP A 182 -8.53 45.76 35.38
N VAL A 183 -8.20 46.99 34.99
CA VAL A 183 -8.43 47.55 33.64
C VAL A 183 -7.81 46.67 32.55
N GLU A 184 -6.69 46.01 32.85
CA GLU A 184 -6.04 45.06 31.93
C GLU A 184 -6.72 43.69 31.90
N MET A 185 -7.37 43.29 32.99
CA MET A 185 -8.15 42.06 33.11
C MET A 185 -9.59 42.22 32.60
N ARG A 186 -9.93 43.41 32.11
CA ARG A 186 -11.20 43.71 31.45
C ARG A 186 -11.00 43.70 29.94
N PRO A 187 -11.94 43.15 29.17
CA PRO A 187 -11.89 43.26 27.72
C PRO A 187 -11.76 44.74 27.32
N ARG A 188 -10.73 45.08 26.53
CA ARG A 188 -10.47 46.45 26.09
C ARG A 188 -11.53 46.85 25.05
N GLY A 189 -12.65 47.36 25.55
CA GLY A 189 -13.73 47.95 24.75
C GLY A 189 -14.73 46.96 24.16
N ARG A 190 -15.97 47.45 23.98
CA ARG A 190 -17.11 46.72 23.38
C ARG A 190 -16.86 46.25 21.93
N ARG A 191 -15.77 46.72 21.31
CA ARG A 191 -15.39 46.47 19.92
C ARG A 191 -14.53 45.21 19.75
N GLU A 192 -13.78 44.79 20.77
CA GLU A 192 -12.89 43.63 20.72
C GLU A 192 -13.56 42.32 21.18
N VAL A 193 -14.52 42.42 22.11
CA VAL A 193 -15.31 41.26 22.60
C VAL A 193 -16.01 40.47 21.48
N PRO A 194 -16.64 41.10 20.46
CA PRO A 194 -17.28 40.38 19.37
C PRO A 194 -16.29 39.57 18.51
N ILE A 195 -15.03 40.04 18.40
CA ILE A 195 -13.99 39.38 17.59
C ILE A 195 -13.56 38.05 18.23
N ILE A 196 -13.36 38.05 19.55
CA ILE A 196 -12.99 36.82 20.26
C ILE A 196 -14.13 35.81 20.19
N ALA A 197 -15.38 36.28 20.33
CA ALA A 197 -16.55 35.43 20.24
C ALA A 197 -16.74 34.81 18.84
N THR A 198 -16.44 35.55 17.76
CA THR A 198 -16.49 35.00 16.39
C THR A 198 -15.37 33.98 16.16
N LEU A 199 -14.14 34.25 16.61
CA LEU A 199 -13.03 33.30 16.50
C LEU A 199 -13.31 32.00 17.26
N ASN A 200 -13.84 32.09 18.49
CA ASN A 200 -14.21 30.93 19.28
C ASN A 200 -15.31 30.11 18.58
N ALA A 201 -16.38 30.77 18.10
CA ALA A 201 -17.45 30.09 17.37
C ALA A 201 -16.96 29.38 16.10
N VAL A 202 -16.03 30.00 15.36
CA VAL A 202 -15.40 29.37 14.18
C VAL A 202 -14.55 28.18 14.59
N SER A 203 -13.72 28.30 15.63
CA SER A 203 -12.88 27.18 16.11
C SER A 203 -13.72 26.00 16.60
N GLU A 204 -14.79 26.26 17.32
CA GLU A 204 -15.72 25.25 17.82
C GLU A 204 -16.41 24.51 16.67
N ARG A 205 -16.81 25.26 15.64
CA ARG A 205 -17.42 24.69 14.44
C ARG A 205 -16.45 23.82 13.65
N LEU A 206 -15.20 24.26 13.49
CA LEU A 206 -14.16 23.48 12.84
C LEU A 206 -13.92 22.17 13.61
N LEU A 207 -13.86 22.24 14.94
CA LEU A 207 -13.70 21.05 15.79
C LEU A 207 -14.89 20.09 15.66
N ARG A 208 -16.13 20.58 15.69
CA ARG A 208 -17.34 19.76 15.49
C ARG A 208 -17.39 19.08 14.13
N GLU A 209 -16.90 19.73 13.08
CA GLU A 209 -16.81 19.12 11.75
C GLU A 209 -15.70 18.05 11.68
N THR A 210 -14.67 18.15 12.52
CA THR A 210 -13.58 17.15 12.60
C THR A 210 -13.86 15.98 13.53
N VAL A 211 -14.66 16.16 14.58
CA VAL A 211 -14.97 15.09 15.52
C VAL A 211 -15.87 14.08 14.80
N PRO A 212 -15.47 12.81 14.66
CA PRO A 212 -16.33 11.81 14.08
C PRO A 212 -17.60 11.69 14.92
N LEU A 213 -18.75 11.62 14.24
CA LEU A 213 -20.08 11.41 14.81
C LEU A 213 -20.20 10.12 15.67
N ASP A 214 -19.14 9.29 15.71
CA ASP A 214 -19.04 8.08 16.53
C ASP A 214 -18.83 8.34 18.03
N SER A 215 -18.52 9.57 18.45
CA SER A 215 -18.39 9.87 19.89
C SER A 215 -19.74 9.96 20.64
N THR A 216 -20.88 9.98 19.92
CA THR A 216 -22.19 10.26 20.53
C THR A 216 -23.06 9.04 20.76
N ALA A 217 -22.53 7.81 20.72
CA ALA A 217 -23.30 6.62 21.06
C ALA A 217 -23.15 6.17 22.53
N GLU A 218 -22.13 6.64 23.26
CA GLU A 218 -21.86 6.15 24.63
C GLU A 218 -22.06 7.19 25.76
N SER A 219 -22.18 8.49 25.46
CA SER A 219 -22.38 9.53 26.50
C SER A 219 -23.87 9.80 26.82
N THR A 220 -24.67 8.73 26.99
CA THR A 220 -26.01 8.84 27.61
C THR A 220 -26.02 8.43 29.08
N LEU A 221 -24.88 7.94 29.60
CA LEU A 221 -24.69 7.66 31.01
C LEU A 221 -23.81 8.76 31.62
N PRO A 222 -24.38 9.68 32.43
CA PRO A 222 -23.63 10.78 33.05
C PRO A 222 -22.54 10.31 34.04
N ASP A 223 -22.41 9.01 34.29
CA ASP A 223 -21.47 8.42 35.23
C ASP A 223 -20.09 8.14 34.60
N TYR A 224 -20.00 7.63 33.36
CA TYR A 224 -18.71 7.12 32.83
C TYR A 224 -17.67 8.20 32.55
N ASP A 225 -18.06 9.32 31.95
CA ASP A 225 -17.14 10.44 31.67
C ASP A 225 -16.66 11.08 32.99
N THR A 226 -17.58 11.23 33.95
CA THR A 226 -17.28 11.71 35.30
C THR A 226 -16.33 10.76 36.05
N TYR A 227 -16.53 9.44 35.94
CA TYR A 227 -15.62 8.45 36.51
C TYR A 227 -14.23 8.49 35.86
N HIS A 228 -14.14 8.70 34.54
CA HIS A 228 -12.84 8.85 33.88
C HIS A 228 -12.08 10.08 34.38
N GLU A 229 -12.76 11.20 34.61
CA GLU A 229 -12.17 12.43 35.16
C GLU A 229 -11.74 12.28 36.64
N ILE A 230 -12.48 11.50 37.43
CA ILE A 230 -12.16 11.21 38.83
C ILE A 230 -11.07 10.13 38.96
N SER A 231 -10.95 9.24 37.96
CA SER A 231 -10.00 8.14 37.98
C SER A 231 -8.56 8.64 37.92
N LEU A 232 -7.85 8.53 39.04
CA LEU A 232 -6.42 8.79 39.08
C LEU A 232 -5.67 7.58 38.56
N ARG A 233 -4.84 7.76 37.53
CA ARG A 233 -4.03 6.68 36.94
C ARG A 233 -3.13 5.98 37.95
N ASP A 234 -2.69 6.68 38.99
CA ASP A 234 -1.83 6.15 40.04
C ASP A 234 -2.59 5.23 41.03
N LEU A 235 -3.91 5.39 41.13
CA LEU A 235 -4.78 4.57 41.98
C LEU A 235 -5.39 3.38 41.24
N ALA A 236 -5.41 3.44 39.90
CA ALA A 236 -5.77 2.29 39.08
C ALA A 236 -4.70 1.22 39.27
N GLY A 237 -5.10 0.03 39.74
CA GLY A 237 -4.19 -1.12 39.82
C GLY A 237 -3.53 -1.39 38.46
N SER A 238 -2.38 -2.07 38.45
CA SER A 238 -1.78 -2.53 37.20
C SER A 238 -2.83 -3.30 36.39
N THR A 239 -3.08 -2.91 35.14
CA THR A 239 -4.01 -3.62 34.26
C THR A 239 -3.62 -5.09 34.20
N GLU A 240 -4.49 -5.98 34.65
CA GLU A 240 -4.25 -7.43 34.58
C GLU A 240 -4.21 -7.85 33.12
N GLU A 241 -3.01 -7.92 32.54
CA GLU A 241 -2.82 -8.48 31.21
C GLU A 241 -3.18 -9.97 31.26
N SER A 242 -4.30 -10.35 30.63
CA SER A 242 -4.74 -11.73 30.49
C SER A 242 -3.84 -12.50 29.51
N ARG A 243 -2.60 -12.77 29.93
CA ARG A 243 -1.65 -13.58 29.18
C ARG A 243 -2.11 -15.04 29.26
N ILE A 244 -2.60 -15.57 28.15
CA ILE A 244 -2.94 -16.99 28.02
C ILE A 244 -1.63 -17.78 28.01
N ALA A 245 -1.29 -18.42 29.14
CA ALA A 245 -0.14 -19.30 29.22
C ALA A 245 -0.38 -20.55 28.35
N LEU A 246 0.34 -20.63 27.23
CA LEU A 246 0.17 -21.71 26.26
C LEU A 246 1.03 -22.93 26.66
N ASN A 247 0.41 -23.88 27.34
CA ASN A 247 1.07 -25.13 27.74
C ASN A 247 1.12 -26.12 26.57
N ILE A 248 2.26 -26.14 25.85
CA ILE A 248 2.50 -27.07 24.73
C ILE A 248 2.78 -28.47 25.29
N LYS A 249 1.84 -29.40 25.08
CA LYS A 249 1.93 -30.79 25.57
C LYS A 249 2.95 -31.66 24.82
N GLU A 250 3.21 -31.38 23.55
CA GLU A 250 4.06 -32.23 22.69
C GLU A 250 5.19 -31.43 22.01
N GLN A 251 6.11 -30.90 22.80
CA GLN A 251 7.26 -30.13 22.27
C GLN A 251 8.15 -30.98 21.34
N SER A 252 8.30 -32.28 21.61
CA SER A 252 9.15 -33.18 20.82
C SER A 252 8.67 -33.38 19.38
N ARG A 253 7.36 -33.40 19.13
CA ARG A 253 6.79 -33.48 17.77
C ARG A 253 6.97 -32.19 16.99
N PHE A 254 6.89 -31.05 17.66
CA PHE A 254 7.16 -29.74 17.05
C PHE A 254 8.60 -29.63 16.53
N PHE A 255 9.59 -30.09 17.30
CA PHE A 255 10.99 -30.12 16.87
C PHE A 255 11.32 -31.26 15.88
N GLY A 256 10.46 -32.26 15.76
CA GLY A 256 10.61 -33.37 14.81
C GLY A 256 10.22 -33.00 13.36
N ASN A 257 9.13 -32.25 13.17
CA ASN A 257 8.59 -31.99 11.83
C ASN A 257 9.30 -30.87 11.05
N SER A 258 10.02 -29.96 11.71
CA SER A 258 10.85 -28.95 11.04
C SER A 258 12.12 -29.52 10.36
N SER A 259 12.25 -30.84 10.31
CA SER A 259 13.45 -31.56 9.93
C SER A 259 13.35 -32.27 8.58
N GLU A 260 12.48 -31.84 7.65
CA GLU A 260 12.41 -32.44 6.30
C GLU A 260 13.75 -32.34 5.54
N ASN A 261 14.51 -31.24 5.70
CA ASN A 261 15.89 -31.15 5.16
C ASN A 261 16.92 -32.00 5.92
N LYS A 262 16.61 -32.41 7.15
CA LYS A 262 17.41 -33.41 7.88
C LYS A 262 16.89 -34.82 7.63
N ALA A 263 15.78 -35.06 6.94
CA ALA A 263 15.30 -36.42 6.68
C ALA A 263 16.32 -37.19 5.81
N ALA A 264 16.90 -36.54 4.79
CA ALA A 264 17.94 -37.15 3.97
C ALA A 264 19.22 -37.46 4.77
N THR A 265 19.65 -36.60 5.70
CA THR A 265 20.84 -36.84 6.53
C THR A 265 20.56 -37.79 7.68
N ASN A 266 19.39 -37.69 8.32
CA ASN A 266 18.91 -38.58 9.38
C ASN A 266 18.66 -40.00 8.86
N GLU A 267 18.18 -40.18 7.63
CA GLU A 267 18.10 -41.51 7.00
C GLU A 267 19.49 -42.10 6.78
N VAL A 268 20.48 -41.28 6.39
CA VAL A 268 21.88 -41.70 6.28
C VAL A 268 22.44 -42.07 7.66
N PHE A 269 22.18 -41.29 8.70
CA PHE A 269 22.61 -41.59 10.08
C PHE A 269 21.85 -42.77 10.70
N ALA A 270 20.58 -42.98 10.36
CA ALA A 270 19.77 -44.11 10.83
C ALA A 270 20.22 -45.45 10.21
N ARG A 271 20.75 -45.41 8.98
CA ARG A 271 21.35 -46.59 8.32
C ARG A 271 22.76 -46.89 8.84
N GLN A 272 23.44 -45.93 9.46
CA GLN A 272 24.79 -46.12 9.99
C GLN A 272 24.77 -46.83 11.34
N GLN A 273 25.61 -47.85 11.50
CA GLN A 273 25.81 -48.51 12.79
C GLN A 273 26.79 -47.68 13.63
N PRO A 274 26.39 -47.18 14.81
CA PRO A 274 27.22 -46.28 15.62
C PRO A 274 28.54 -46.94 16.05
N VAL A 275 28.53 -48.25 16.25
CA VAL A 275 29.73 -49.03 16.63
C VAL A 275 30.76 -49.08 15.50
N LYS A 276 30.33 -49.12 14.24
CA LYS A 276 31.24 -49.09 13.09
C LYS A 276 31.82 -47.71 12.89
N VAL A 277 30.97 -46.68 12.93
CA VAL A 277 31.40 -45.28 12.84
C VAL A 277 32.40 -44.94 13.94
N LEU A 278 32.16 -45.35 15.19
CA LEU A 278 33.11 -45.13 16.29
C LEU A 278 34.44 -45.89 16.15
N LYS A 279 34.46 -47.02 15.44
CA LYS A 279 35.70 -47.75 15.15
C LYS A 279 36.46 -47.07 14.03
N ASP A 280 35.76 -46.67 12.97
CA ASP A 280 36.35 -45.98 11.83
C ASP A 280 36.92 -44.62 12.26
N THR A 281 36.20 -43.86 13.09
CA THR A 281 36.69 -42.58 13.63
C THR A 281 37.88 -42.75 14.55
N ARG A 282 37.96 -43.82 15.35
CA ARG A 282 39.15 -44.13 16.16
C ARG A 282 40.34 -44.48 15.28
N VAL A 283 40.14 -45.32 14.26
CA VAL A 283 41.20 -45.67 13.30
C VAL A 283 41.67 -44.44 12.53
N GLU A 284 40.79 -43.52 12.16
CA GLU A 284 41.17 -42.25 11.54
C GLU A 284 41.92 -41.33 12.51
N LEU A 285 41.48 -41.22 13.77
CA LEU A 285 42.18 -40.49 14.82
C LEU A 285 43.61 -41.02 15.04
N ASP A 286 43.78 -42.34 15.00
CA ASP A 286 45.08 -42.99 15.12
C ASP A 286 45.97 -42.77 13.88
N ARG A 287 45.39 -42.44 12.72
CA ARG A 287 46.11 -42.11 11.47
C ARG A 287 46.54 -40.65 11.39
N LEU A 288 46.02 -39.76 12.25
CA LEU A 288 46.49 -38.38 12.30
C LEU A 288 47.95 -38.37 12.78
N LYS A 289 48.85 -37.90 11.92
CA LYS A 289 50.27 -37.77 12.26
C LYS A 289 50.44 -36.75 13.38
N SER A 290 51.07 -37.19 14.47
CA SER A 290 51.53 -36.29 15.52
C SER A 290 52.75 -35.53 15.03
N ASP A 291 52.72 -34.21 15.12
CA ASP A 291 53.92 -33.39 15.07
C ASP A 291 54.71 -33.70 16.36
N GLY A 292 55.99 -34.05 16.25
CA GLY A 292 56.79 -34.66 17.33
C GLY A 292 56.87 -33.89 18.66
N ALA A 293 56.22 -32.73 18.77
CA ALA A 293 55.99 -31.93 19.97
C ALA A 293 54.68 -32.28 20.73
N GLY A 294 53.97 -33.36 20.37
CA GLY A 294 52.71 -33.76 21.02
C GLY A 294 51.47 -33.02 20.48
N GLY A 295 51.62 -32.29 19.37
CA GLY A 295 50.52 -31.67 18.62
C GLY A 295 50.12 -32.52 17.42
N ILE A 296 48.96 -32.22 16.83
CA ILE A 296 48.51 -32.82 15.57
C ILE A 296 48.93 -31.88 14.43
N ALA A 297 49.61 -32.42 13.41
CA ALA A 297 49.96 -31.65 12.21
C ALA A 297 48.71 -31.44 11.33
N LEU A 298 47.93 -30.41 11.65
CA LEU A 298 46.65 -30.11 10.97
C LEU A 298 46.84 -29.82 9.48
N HIS A 299 47.95 -29.20 9.08
CA HIS A 299 48.23 -28.81 7.69
C HIS A 299 48.40 -30.01 6.75
N ASP A 300 49.21 -30.99 7.17
CA ASP A 300 49.41 -32.26 6.46
C ASP A 300 48.14 -33.12 6.45
N SER A 301 47.39 -33.09 7.56
CA SER A 301 46.15 -33.86 7.69
C SER A 301 45.00 -33.30 6.83
N LEU A 302 44.98 -31.98 6.59
CA LEU A 302 44.02 -31.33 5.68
C LEU A 302 44.43 -31.48 4.20
N GLY A 303 45.62 -32.02 3.91
CA GLY A 303 46.14 -32.18 2.56
C GLY A 303 46.37 -30.86 1.83
N ILE A 304 46.75 -29.81 2.56
CA ILE A 304 47.15 -28.52 1.96
C ILE A 304 48.64 -28.60 1.65
N ASP A 305 48.98 -29.10 0.45
CA ASP A 305 50.31 -28.88 -0.14
C ASP A 305 50.24 -27.60 -0.99
N ASP A 306 50.87 -26.52 -0.51
CA ASP A 306 50.96 -25.25 -1.24
C ASP A 306 52.05 -25.28 -2.35
N ASP A 307 52.93 -26.30 -2.35
CA ASP A 307 54.07 -26.43 -3.27
C ASP A 307 53.80 -27.30 -4.53
N MET A 308 52.60 -27.85 -4.68
CA MET A 308 52.23 -28.74 -5.80
C MET A 308 51.55 -27.95 -6.94
N ASP A 309 52.35 -27.41 -7.85
CA ASP A 309 51.93 -26.61 -9.02
C ASP A 309 51.78 -27.43 -10.32
N SER A 310 51.61 -28.77 -10.21
CA SER A 310 51.57 -29.69 -11.36
C SER A 310 50.14 -30.11 -11.73
N ASP A 311 49.77 -29.90 -13.00
CA ASP A 311 48.49 -30.28 -13.64
C ASP A 311 48.36 -31.80 -13.88
N ASP A 312 49.35 -32.60 -13.49
CA ASP A 312 49.34 -34.07 -13.61
C ASP A 312 48.97 -34.72 -12.27
N GLU A 313 47.68 -34.93 -12.03
CA GLU A 313 47.19 -35.69 -10.86
C GLU A 313 46.24 -36.81 -11.31
N ALA A 314 46.60 -38.04 -10.94
CA ALA A 314 45.65 -39.14 -10.84
C ALA A 314 44.51 -38.75 -9.88
N GLU A 315 43.27 -39.08 -10.23
CA GLU A 315 42.06 -38.71 -9.49
C GLU A 315 42.10 -39.14 -8.01
N LYS A 316 42.65 -38.29 -7.13
CA LYS A 316 42.53 -38.47 -5.69
C LYS A 316 41.08 -38.21 -5.28
N PRO A 317 40.51 -39.04 -4.37
CA PRO A 317 39.14 -38.86 -3.93
C PRO A 317 38.96 -37.47 -3.30
N PRO A 318 37.85 -36.77 -3.60
CA PRO A 318 37.64 -35.40 -3.15
C PRO A 318 37.55 -35.35 -1.62
N HIS A 319 38.58 -34.81 -0.97
CA HIS A 319 38.64 -34.57 0.47
C HIS A 319 38.36 -33.10 0.82
N VAL A 320 37.85 -32.86 2.02
CA VAL A 320 37.55 -31.51 2.54
C VAL A 320 38.86 -30.74 2.69
N GLY A 321 39.01 -29.61 1.99
CA GLY A 321 40.25 -28.82 1.99
C GLY A 321 41.09 -28.97 0.71
N SER A 322 40.84 -30.00 -0.09
CA SER A 322 41.49 -30.19 -1.40
C SER A 322 41.28 -28.99 -2.33
N ARG A 323 42.25 -28.70 -3.21
CA ARG A 323 42.15 -27.60 -4.20
C ARG A 323 40.91 -27.73 -5.10
N ALA A 324 40.48 -28.95 -5.43
CA ALA A 324 39.23 -29.19 -6.17
C ALA A 324 37.98 -28.80 -5.37
N SER A 325 37.92 -29.12 -4.07
CA SER A 325 36.83 -28.70 -3.19
C SER A 325 36.81 -27.17 -2.99
N ARG A 326 37.98 -26.53 -2.84
CA ARG A 326 38.13 -25.07 -2.76
C ARG A 326 37.70 -24.38 -4.04
N LYS A 327 38.09 -24.90 -5.22
CA LYS A 327 37.62 -24.38 -6.52
C LYS A 327 36.11 -24.51 -6.67
N LYS A 328 35.52 -25.65 -6.30
CA LYS A 328 34.06 -25.86 -6.36
C LYS A 328 33.30 -24.92 -5.41
N ALA A 329 33.79 -24.78 -4.18
CA ALA A 329 33.24 -23.83 -3.21
C ALA A 329 33.38 -22.37 -3.69
N GLN A 330 34.52 -22.00 -4.26
CA GLN A 330 34.74 -20.68 -4.84
C GLN A 330 33.79 -20.42 -6.01
N THR A 331 33.58 -21.38 -6.91
CA THR A 331 32.61 -21.23 -8.00
C THR A 331 31.19 -21.07 -7.48
N GLN A 332 30.80 -21.82 -6.44
CA GLN A 332 29.48 -21.71 -5.81
C GLN A 332 29.31 -20.34 -5.11
N MET A 333 30.34 -19.85 -4.42
CA MET A 333 30.32 -18.50 -3.82
C MET A 333 30.20 -17.43 -4.89
N LEU A 334 30.99 -17.48 -5.96
CA LEU A 334 30.91 -16.53 -7.07
C LEU A 334 29.54 -16.56 -7.74
N GLU A 335 28.98 -17.74 -7.97
CA GLU A 335 27.62 -17.90 -8.51
C GLU A 335 26.57 -17.27 -7.58
N SER A 336 26.67 -17.51 -6.27
CA SER A 336 25.76 -16.92 -5.27
C SER A 336 25.88 -15.38 -5.20
N ILE A 337 27.09 -14.82 -5.36
CA ILE A 337 27.33 -13.38 -5.39
C ILE A 337 26.71 -12.78 -6.66
N VAL A 338 26.85 -13.45 -7.81
CA VAL A 338 26.22 -13.04 -9.07
C VAL A 338 24.69 -13.07 -8.95
N GLN A 339 24.12 -14.12 -8.36
CA GLN A 339 22.67 -14.21 -8.12
C GLN A 339 22.18 -13.11 -7.16
N ARG A 340 22.89 -12.87 -6.05
CA ARG A 340 22.55 -11.81 -5.09
C ARG A 340 22.64 -10.42 -5.72
N ARG A 341 23.66 -10.17 -6.53
CA ARG A 341 23.82 -8.91 -7.26
C ARG A 341 22.70 -8.69 -8.27
N ALA A 342 22.29 -9.76 -8.98
CA ALA A 342 21.16 -9.71 -9.89
C ALA A 342 19.83 -9.42 -9.16
N HIS A 343 19.63 -9.97 -7.97
CA HIS A 343 18.45 -9.67 -7.13
C HIS A 343 18.40 -8.23 -6.62
N LEU A 344 19.54 -7.67 -6.19
CA LEU A 344 19.59 -6.34 -5.56
C LEU A 344 19.57 -5.19 -6.57
N TYR A 345 20.26 -5.34 -7.69
CA TYR A 345 20.47 -4.26 -8.65
C TYR A 345 19.72 -4.46 -9.98
N GLY A 346 19.05 -5.60 -10.16
CA GLY A 346 18.59 -6.01 -11.48
C GLY A 346 19.75 -6.16 -12.46
N HIS A 347 19.48 -6.64 -13.67
CA HIS A 347 20.38 -6.36 -14.78
C HIS A 347 19.92 -5.02 -15.39
N ASN A 348 20.80 -4.02 -15.51
CA ASN A 348 20.48 -2.68 -16.05
C ASN A 348 19.85 -2.67 -17.47
N MET A 349 19.79 -3.82 -18.14
CA MET A 349 19.19 -4.01 -19.48
C MET A 349 17.89 -4.85 -19.44
N ASP A 350 17.39 -5.22 -18.26
CA ASP A 350 16.38 -6.26 -18.06
C ASP A 350 15.02 -5.71 -17.59
N GLU A 351 14.94 -4.42 -17.24
CA GLU A 351 13.71 -3.78 -16.75
C GLU A 351 12.70 -3.56 -17.89
N THR A 352 13.17 -3.23 -19.10
CA THR A 352 12.34 -3.06 -20.30
C THR A 352 12.32 -4.29 -21.22
N THR A 353 13.37 -5.12 -21.18
CA THR A 353 13.50 -6.33 -22.02
C THR A 353 13.93 -7.55 -21.20
N PRO A 354 13.05 -8.10 -20.33
CA PRO A 354 13.39 -9.22 -19.47
C PRO A 354 13.86 -10.43 -20.28
N MET A 355 15.03 -10.98 -19.94
CA MET A 355 15.69 -12.09 -20.64
C MET A 355 15.95 -11.86 -22.14
N GLY A 356 15.95 -10.60 -22.59
CA GLY A 356 16.07 -10.24 -24.02
C GLY A 356 14.79 -10.45 -24.82
N LEU A 357 13.62 -10.42 -24.17
CA LEU A 357 12.32 -10.39 -24.84
C LEU A 357 12.00 -8.96 -25.32
N PRO A 358 11.38 -8.79 -26.49
CA PRO A 358 10.86 -7.49 -26.93
C PRO A 358 9.83 -6.91 -25.94
N GLU A 359 9.72 -5.59 -25.87
CA GLU A 359 8.81 -4.88 -24.95
C GLU A 359 7.35 -5.34 -25.09
N ASP A 360 6.87 -5.51 -26.33
CA ASP A 360 5.50 -5.97 -26.61
C ASP A 360 5.23 -7.38 -26.04
N VAL A 361 6.20 -8.29 -26.21
CA VAL A 361 6.12 -9.67 -25.73
C VAL A 361 6.22 -9.70 -24.20
N ALA A 362 7.09 -8.87 -23.61
CA ALA A 362 7.21 -8.73 -22.17
C ALA A 362 5.92 -8.17 -21.53
N ALA A 363 5.30 -7.16 -22.15
CA ALA A 363 4.00 -6.64 -21.74
C ALA A 363 2.89 -7.71 -21.88
N SER A 364 2.92 -8.49 -22.94
CA SER A 364 2.03 -9.64 -23.11
C SER A 364 2.22 -10.70 -22.02
N CYS A 365 3.47 -11.04 -21.66
CA CYS A 365 3.82 -11.96 -20.57
C CYS A 365 3.37 -11.46 -19.20
N THR A 366 3.58 -10.19 -18.86
CA THR A 366 3.12 -9.63 -17.58
C THR A 366 1.60 -9.64 -17.49
N LEU A 367 0.91 -9.36 -18.59
CA LEU A 367 -0.54 -9.39 -18.64
C LEU A 367 -1.11 -10.82 -18.62
N THR A 368 -0.46 -11.79 -19.28
CA THR A 368 -0.83 -13.21 -19.16
C THR A 368 -0.58 -13.72 -17.74
N HIS A 369 0.55 -13.37 -17.12
CA HIS A 369 0.86 -13.69 -15.72
C HIS A 369 -0.21 -13.15 -14.76
N ALA A 370 -0.53 -11.85 -14.88
CA ALA A 370 -1.55 -11.23 -14.02
C ALA A 370 -2.89 -11.95 -14.15
N THR A 371 -3.35 -12.18 -15.40
CA THR A 371 -4.63 -12.86 -15.62
C THR A 371 -4.61 -14.35 -15.24
N THR A 372 -3.50 -15.09 -15.41
CA THR A 372 -3.39 -16.49 -14.93
C THR A 372 -3.46 -16.55 -13.41
N MET A 373 -2.79 -15.61 -12.72
CA MET A 373 -2.78 -15.57 -11.26
C MET A 373 -4.17 -15.28 -10.70
N GLU A 374 -4.98 -14.47 -11.40
CA GLU A 374 -6.35 -14.21 -11.01
C GLU A 374 -7.24 -15.45 -11.12
N PHE A 375 -7.17 -16.19 -12.23
CA PHE A 375 -7.89 -17.46 -12.34
C PHE A 375 -7.41 -18.48 -11.31
N LEU A 376 -6.11 -18.50 -11.00
CA LEU A 376 -5.54 -19.36 -9.96
C LEU A 376 -6.08 -18.98 -8.56
N ASN A 377 -6.14 -17.69 -8.24
CA ASN A 377 -6.70 -17.22 -6.97
C ASN A 377 -8.20 -17.55 -6.87
N GLN A 378 -8.96 -17.36 -7.95
CA GLN A 378 -10.37 -17.74 -8.02
C GLN A 378 -10.54 -19.25 -7.81
N PHE A 379 -9.70 -20.05 -8.46
CA PHE A 379 -9.68 -21.50 -8.30
C PHE A 379 -9.42 -21.91 -6.85
N TRP A 380 -8.35 -21.42 -6.20
CA TRP A 380 -8.07 -21.82 -4.81
C TRP A 380 -9.10 -21.31 -3.81
N ASN A 381 -9.65 -20.11 -4.03
CA ASN A 381 -10.75 -19.59 -3.20
C ASN A 381 -12.03 -20.41 -3.33
N ALA A 382 -12.28 -21.04 -4.48
CA ALA A 382 -13.38 -21.99 -4.65
C ALA A 382 -13.02 -23.37 -4.09
N PHE A 383 -11.84 -23.88 -4.42
CA PHE A 383 -11.40 -25.24 -4.12
C PHE A 383 -11.26 -25.49 -2.61
N LEU A 384 -10.81 -24.47 -1.86
CA LEU A 384 -10.64 -24.54 -0.41
C LEU A 384 -11.85 -24.02 0.38
N SER A 385 -12.93 -23.60 -0.29
CA SER A 385 -14.10 -23.04 0.42
C SER A 385 -14.90 -24.08 1.19
N GLY A 386 -14.89 -25.34 0.75
CA GLY A 386 -15.71 -26.40 1.34
C GLY A 386 -17.21 -26.31 0.99
N ASP A 387 -17.61 -25.35 0.15
CA ASP A 387 -19.01 -25.16 -0.25
C ASP A 387 -19.37 -26.03 -1.46
N PRO A 388 -20.40 -26.90 -1.38
CA PRO A 388 -20.78 -27.80 -2.47
C PRO A 388 -21.37 -27.06 -3.68
N ASP A 389 -22.05 -25.93 -3.47
CA ASP A 389 -22.64 -25.14 -4.55
C ASP A 389 -21.59 -24.58 -5.52
N ARG A 390 -20.36 -24.37 -5.03
CA ARG A 390 -19.23 -23.86 -5.82
C ARG A 390 -18.50 -24.94 -6.60
N ALA A 391 -18.87 -26.21 -6.45
CA ALA A 391 -18.28 -27.33 -7.21
C ALA A 391 -18.49 -27.17 -8.72
N THR A 392 -19.64 -26.62 -9.14
CA THR A 392 -19.91 -26.32 -10.55
C THR A 392 -18.98 -25.23 -11.10
N GLU A 393 -18.62 -24.24 -10.28
CA GLU A 393 -17.65 -23.20 -10.63
C GLU A 393 -16.25 -23.77 -10.85
N LEU A 394 -15.87 -24.80 -10.08
CA LEU A 394 -14.55 -25.44 -10.17
C LEU A 394 -14.28 -26.06 -11.53
N GLY A 395 -15.29 -26.68 -12.16
CA GLY A 395 -15.17 -27.22 -13.51
C GLY A 395 -14.79 -26.14 -14.53
N TYR A 396 -15.50 -25.00 -14.51
CA TYR A 396 -15.22 -23.88 -15.39
C TYR A 396 -13.87 -23.23 -15.10
N LEU A 397 -13.48 -23.16 -13.82
CA LEU A 397 -12.18 -22.63 -13.42
C LEU A 397 -11.05 -23.55 -13.86
N ALA A 398 -11.18 -24.87 -13.74
CA ALA A 398 -10.20 -25.82 -14.26
C ALA A 398 -10.00 -25.68 -15.78
N ASP A 399 -11.08 -25.50 -16.54
CA ASP A 399 -11.00 -25.20 -17.98
C ASP A 399 -10.30 -23.87 -18.25
N SER A 400 -10.57 -22.84 -17.45
CA SER A 400 -9.88 -21.55 -17.54
C SER A 400 -8.38 -21.68 -17.28
N LEU A 401 -7.97 -22.55 -16.34
CA LEU A 401 -6.56 -22.83 -16.06
C LEU A 401 -5.88 -23.56 -17.23
N ASN A 402 -6.57 -24.52 -17.86
CA ASN A 402 -6.07 -25.18 -19.08
C ASN A 402 -5.87 -24.17 -20.23
N ARG A 403 -6.87 -23.33 -20.51
CA ARG A 403 -6.75 -22.24 -21.51
C ARG A 403 -5.64 -21.26 -21.17
N SER A 404 -5.40 -21.04 -19.88
CA SER A 404 -4.31 -20.18 -19.41
C SER A 404 -2.93 -20.75 -19.76
N LYS A 405 -2.77 -22.08 -19.72
CA LYS A 405 -1.56 -22.80 -20.15
C LYS A 405 -1.36 -22.71 -21.67
N GLU A 406 -2.43 -22.90 -22.45
CA GLU A 406 -2.40 -22.70 -23.91
C GLU A 406 -1.99 -21.27 -24.28
N ARG A 407 -2.48 -20.28 -23.53
CA ARG A 407 -2.13 -18.88 -23.74
C ARG A 407 -0.65 -18.58 -23.43
N ILE A 408 -0.07 -19.22 -22.42
CA ILE A 408 1.37 -19.12 -22.15
C ILE A 408 2.15 -19.68 -23.34
N GLU A 409 1.72 -20.81 -23.90
CA GLU A 409 2.35 -21.39 -25.10
C GLU A 409 2.20 -20.48 -26.33
N ALA A 410 1.02 -19.87 -26.53
CA ALA A 410 0.79 -18.93 -27.62
C ALA A 410 1.74 -17.72 -27.55
N VAL A 411 1.95 -17.15 -26.36
CA VAL A 411 2.94 -16.07 -26.17
C VAL A 411 4.37 -16.57 -26.38
N ALA A 412 4.67 -17.82 -26.00
CA ALA A 412 5.97 -18.41 -26.23
C ALA A 412 6.27 -18.60 -27.74
N VAL A 413 5.25 -18.94 -28.53
CA VAL A 413 5.33 -18.99 -30.00
C VAL A 413 5.49 -17.58 -30.60
N GLU A 414 4.76 -16.58 -30.09
CA GLU A 414 4.93 -15.19 -30.52
C GLU A 414 6.34 -14.66 -30.25
N ALA A 415 6.90 -14.98 -29.07
CA ALA A 415 8.27 -14.66 -28.71
C ALA A 415 9.30 -15.29 -29.65
N GLU A 416 9.08 -16.54 -30.08
CA GLU A 416 9.95 -17.20 -31.06
C GLU A 416 9.87 -16.53 -32.44
N LYS A 417 8.67 -16.18 -32.91
CA LYS A 417 8.48 -15.43 -34.16
C LYS A 417 9.19 -14.08 -34.13
N ALA A 418 9.12 -13.36 -33.01
CA ALA A 418 9.81 -12.09 -32.84
C ALA A 418 11.33 -12.27 -32.88
N ARG A 419 11.86 -13.29 -32.19
CA ARG A 419 13.28 -13.65 -32.23
C ARG A 419 13.73 -14.03 -33.65
N ASP A 420 12.94 -14.79 -34.39
CA ASP A 420 13.24 -15.17 -35.76
C ASP A 420 13.26 -13.96 -36.71
N ALA A 421 12.36 -12.98 -36.49
CA ALA A 421 12.36 -11.73 -37.22
C ALA A 421 13.64 -10.90 -36.96
N GLU A 422 14.12 -10.84 -35.71
CA GLU A 422 15.40 -10.19 -35.39
C GLU A 422 16.59 -10.92 -36.03
N ILE A 423 16.58 -12.25 -36.04
CA ILE A 423 17.61 -13.05 -36.71
C ILE A 423 17.60 -12.77 -38.22
N LYS A 424 16.43 -12.65 -38.85
CA LYS A 424 16.30 -12.29 -40.27
C LYS A 424 16.85 -10.90 -40.56
N LYS A 425 16.49 -9.88 -39.77
CA LYS A 425 17.05 -8.52 -39.89
C LYS A 425 18.57 -8.50 -39.80
N LYS A 426 19.15 -9.19 -38.79
CA LYS A 426 20.60 -9.29 -38.64
C LYS A 426 21.26 -10.02 -39.81
N LYS A 427 20.62 -11.07 -40.37
CA LYS A 427 21.10 -11.75 -41.59
C LYS A 427 21.10 -10.81 -42.80
N GLU A 428 20.06 -9.98 -42.96
CA GLU A 428 19.94 -8.99 -44.03
C GLU A 428 21.00 -7.88 -43.89
N GLU A 429 21.24 -7.38 -42.68
CA GLU A 429 22.31 -6.41 -42.40
C GLU A 429 23.70 -6.96 -42.75
N ILE A 430 23.97 -8.22 -42.41
CA ILE A 430 25.23 -8.89 -42.75
C ILE A 430 25.36 -9.05 -44.28
N ARG A 431 24.27 -9.37 -44.97
CA ARG A 431 24.26 -9.48 -46.43
C ARG A 431 24.52 -8.12 -47.09
N ALA A 432 23.83 -7.07 -46.66
CA ALA A 432 24.04 -5.72 -47.17
C ALA A 432 25.45 -5.19 -46.86
N TYR A 433 26.01 -5.52 -45.69
CA TYR A 433 27.38 -5.19 -45.36
C TYR A 433 28.40 -5.93 -46.24
N PHE A 434 28.15 -7.21 -46.51
CA PHE A 434 28.98 -8.02 -47.40
C PHE A 434 28.95 -7.48 -48.83
N GLU A 435 27.77 -7.12 -49.36
CA GLU A 435 27.61 -6.48 -50.66
C GLU A 435 28.39 -5.15 -50.76
N LYS A 436 28.43 -4.36 -49.69
CA LYS A 436 29.14 -3.07 -49.65
C LYS A 436 30.66 -3.18 -49.46
N THR A 437 31.16 -4.18 -48.75
CA THR A 437 32.56 -4.22 -48.28
C THR A 437 33.35 -5.45 -48.72
N GLY A 438 32.70 -6.47 -49.28
CA GLY A 438 33.30 -7.75 -49.67
C GLY A 438 33.80 -8.61 -48.50
N ARG A 439 33.64 -8.16 -47.24
CA ARG A 439 34.13 -8.87 -46.05
C ARG A 439 32.99 -9.59 -45.33
N LYS A 440 33.17 -10.89 -45.08
CA LYS A 440 32.17 -11.72 -44.40
C LYS A 440 32.26 -11.54 -42.88
N ARG A 441 31.14 -11.17 -42.25
CA ARG A 441 31.01 -11.13 -40.79
C ARG A 441 30.38 -12.44 -40.28
N THR A 442 31.01 -13.10 -39.32
CA THR A 442 30.45 -14.30 -38.67
C THR A 442 29.41 -13.90 -37.63
N PHE A 443 28.24 -14.55 -37.65
CA PHE A 443 27.15 -14.28 -36.70
C PHE A 443 26.70 -15.56 -36.01
N ASN A 444 26.69 -15.52 -34.68
CA ASN A 444 26.28 -16.64 -33.84
C ASN A 444 24.78 -16.54 -33.54
N PHE A 445 23.97 -17.46 -34.08
CA PHE A 445 22.53 -17.51 -33.85
C PHE A 445 22.14 -17.65 -32.36
N LYS A 446 23.01 -18.26 -31.55
CA LYS A 446 22.83 -18.42 -30.09
C LYS A 446 23.07 -17.13 -29.29
N SER A 447 23.62 -16.09 -29.91
CA SER A 447 23.85 -14.79 -29.25
C SER A 447 22.59 -13.96 -29.09
N VAL A 448 21.55 -14.24 -29.88
CA VAL A 448 20.25 -13.57 -29.75
C VAL A 448 19.54 -14.20 -28.55
N ARG A 449 19.44 -13.41 -27.47
CA ARG A 449 18.68 -13.76 -26.26
C ARG A 449 17.17 -13.67 -26.55
N GLY A 450 16.33 -14.28 -25.71
CA GLY A 450 14.88 -14.32 -25.91
C GLY A 450 14.34 -15.56 -26.67
N GLY A 451 13.05 -15.50 -27.03
CA GLY A 451 12.30 -16.58 -27.68
C GLY A 451 11.56 -17.50 -26.70
N ARG A 452 11.08 -18.66 -27.19
CA ARG A 452 10.25 -19.61 -26.43
C ARG A 452 10.87 -20.03 -25.09
N ALA A 453 12.16 -20.35 -25.09
CA ALA A 453 12.87 -20.78 -23.87
C ALA A 453 12.94 -19.70 -22.78
N ALA A 454 13.00 -18.42 -23.16
CA ALA A 454 12.97 -17.32 -22.21
C ALA A 454 11.58 -17.18 -21.57
N VAL A 455 10.50 -17.31 -22.36
CA VAL A 455 9.13 -17.28 -21.85
C VAL A 455 8.86 -18.45 -20.91
N HIS A 456 9.27 -19.68 -21.24
CA HIS A 456 9.13 -20.82 -20.32
C HIS A 456 9.93 -20.65 -19.04
N LYS A 457 11.12 -20.03 -19.08
CA LYS A 457 11.91 -19.79 -17.88
C LYS A 457 11.25 -18.71 -17.00
N LEU A 458 10.70 -17.67 -17.61
CA LEU A 458 10.00 -16.58 -16.90
C LEU A 458 8.66 -17.05 -16.32
N MET A 459 7.88 -17.82 -17.08
CA MET A 459 6.56 -18.34 -16.68
C MET A 459 6.61 -19.72 -16.01
N GLY A 460 7.80 -20.31 -15.83
CA GLY A 460 7.99 -21.65 -15.28
C GLY A 460 7.37 -21.87 -13.89
N PRO A 461 7.48 -20.91 -12.95
CA PRO A 461 6.79 -21.01 -11.67
C PRO A 461 5.26 -21.04 -11.83
N VAL A 462 4.72 -20.24 -12.76
CA VAL A 462 3.28 -20.19 -13.05
C VAL A 462 2.81 -21.48 -13.72
N SER A 463 3.57 -22.02 -14.68
CA SER A 463 3.20 -23.31 -15.28
C SER A 463 3.21 -24.43 -14.25
N SER A 464 4.17 -24.41 -13.32
CA SER A 464 4.25 -25.39 -12.22
C SER A 464 3.08 -25.26 -11.24
N SER A 465 2.63 -24.04 -10.94
CA SER A 465 1.47 -23.81 -10.07
C SER A 465 0.15 -24.21 -10.74
N LEU A 466 0.02 -23.98 -12.05
CA LEU A 466 -1.11 -24.45 -12.85
C LEU A 466 -1.16 -25.98 -12.89
N ASP A 467 -0.02 -26.63 -13.15
CA ASP A 467 0.07 -28.10 -13.18
C ASP A 467 -0.29 -28.70 -11.81
N ARG A 468 0.13 -28.07 -10.71
CA ARG A 468 -0.26 -28.47 -9.35
C ARG A 468 -1.76 -28.31 -9.11
N ALA A 469 -2.34 -27.16 -9.44
CA ALA A 469 -3.77 -26.91 -9.28
C ALA A 469 -4.63 -27.92 -10.06
N LEU A 470 -4.24 -28.21 -11.31
CA LEU A 470 -4.92 -29.20 -12.13
C LEU A 470 -4.75 -30.64 -11.61
N ALA A 471 -3.56 -30.99 -11.08
CA ALA A 471 -3.32 -32.29 -10.49
C ALA A 471 -4.13 -32.50 -9.19
N ASP A 472 -4.20 -31.48 -8.33
CA ASP A 472 -4.96 -31.52 -7.09
C ASP A 472 -6.48 -31.56 -7.39
N TYR A 473 -6.95 -30.83 -8.42
CA TYR A 473 -8.32 -30.94 -8.91
C TYR A 473 -8.67 -32.34 -9.40
N LYS A 474 -7.82 -32.94 -10.24
CA LYS A 474 -8.01 -34.32 -10.73
C LYS A 474 -8.03 -35.33 -9.58
N ARG A 475 -7.12 -35.19 -8.62
CA ARG A 475 -7.08 -36.05 -7.42
C ARG A 475 -8.36 -35.94 -6.59
N ALA A 476 -8.90 -34.73 -6.43
CA ALA A 476 -10.16 -34.51 -5.70
C ALA A 476 -11.35 -35.14 -6.44
N LEU A 477 -11.42 -34.96 -7.76
CA LEU A 477 -12.46 -35.53 -8.60
C LEU A 477 -12.44 -37.07 -8.61
N GLU A 478 -11.25 -37.68 -8.63
CA GLU A 478 -11.07 -39.12 -8.45
C GLU A 478 -11.51 -39.60 -7.06
N ALA A 479 -11.24 -38.83 -6.00
CA ALA A 479 -11.64 -39.16 -4.63
C ALA A 479 -13.16 -39.08 -4.42
N GLU A 480 -13.85 -38.18 -5.12
CA GLU A 480 -15.31 -38.05 -5.10
C GLU A 480 -16.02 -39.10 -5.98
N GLY A 481 -15.28 -39.88 -6.78
CA GLY A 481 -15.83 -40.93 -7.64
C GLY A 481 -16.63 -40.40 -8.84
N ILE A 482 -16.62 -39.10 -9.08
CA ILE A 482 -17.25 -38.45 -10.23
C ILE A 482 -16.23 -38.51 -11.36
N GLN A 483 -16.35 -39.45 -12.31
CA GLN A 483 -15.57 -39.34 -13.55
C GLN A 483 -16.00 -38.06 -14.27
N ALA A 484 -15.02 -37.26 -14.70
CA ALA A 484 -15.26 -36.06 -15.49
C ALA A 484 -16.12 -36.44 -16.69
N SER A 485 -17.39 -36.04 -16.67
CA SER A 485 -18.32 -36.26 -17.75
C SER A 485 -17.80 -35.53 -18.98
N THR A 486 -17.08 -36.26 -19.83
CA THR A 486 -16.77 -35.87 -21.19
C THR A 486 -18.03 -35.97 -22.02
N GLU A 487 -18.99 -35.07 -21.80
CA GLU A 487 -20.13 -34.87 -22.71
C GLU A 487 -20.54 -33.37 -22.71
N LEU A 488 -19.84 -32.59 -23.54
CA LEU A 488 -20.38 -31.83 -24.70
C LEU A 488 -19.38 -30.81 -25.24
#